data_AF-A0A523UJS3-F1
#
_entry.id   AF-A0A523UJS3-F1
#
_cell.length_a   1.000
_cell.length_b   1.000
_cell.length_c   1.000
_cell.angle_alpha   90.00
_cell.angle_beta   90.00
_cell.angle_gamma   90.00
#
_symmetry.space_group_name_H-M   'P 1'
#
loop_
_entity.id
_entity.type
_entity.pdbx_description
1 polymer ?
#
loop_
_entity_poly.entity_id
_entity_poly.type
_entity_poly.pdbx_seq_one_letter_code
_entity_poly.pdbx_strand_id
1 'polypeptide(L)'
;MTQVPIKDLRAYLEPEQVERVIAATTNPRDALLVRIPWRTGIRVSELIGIRIQDIDFDNRAIIIKVQKMRKRDGKTIERRRVVPIDQGTLDMVREYLEWRKQFPYKGDLLFPITRQRVDQIFWKLGRRAGIGPIGDPAISQHRKLHPHHLRHCLHPDTRILTPEGIYTAKQIYENSTGELWHKPPDRVVSISGKSLRPCSSVIISRSKHTSQLLTIEAGGYELTCSPEHRLFTVDADGLKEVKAKEVTPGQYLVGVSSISWAVTEKIGVERSRLLGYFMGDGNLLTRGIMFTEKTEGIVGFYVELLKKLYPAKLKIRGKGYIEPHIIHDILHEDSNSYKVTFNSTATARWLKSIGLDKRSRERRVPAILWRAEVEDICQFLAGYYDAEGSAGRYTSASKCLLRDVQILLLRLGILSSLSGRDRTVTLPQGNIIKQKQYDLYVSNQNRFLFYIPTLKRVSWRATQETKLRRIPMQEFVACLYRGYPGQLTPLAEQKGIKYLARYKKICALAKTARKIVGVKKELGGDTSAWEKILSSPLVFHKVQSITQLSGAEQEVYDFGTSHGNLITNGFLSHNSFAIHCVKHGMSIERLQKILGHSSPTTTSVYLQFSVADLHEDYDKIWEENEEETKD
;
A
#
# COMPACT_ATOMS: atom_id res chain seq x y z
N MET A 1 22.82 9.80 29.77
CA MET A 1 23.78 10.27 28.75
C MET A 1 23.00 10.95 27.65
N THR A 2 23.41 12.17 27.37
CA THR A 2 22.77 13.23 26.56
C THR A 2 22.25 12.74 25.21
N GLN A 3 20.96 13.01 24.93
CA GLN A 3 20.37 12.90 23.60
C GLN A 3 21.14 13.82 22.66
N VAL A 4 21.83 13.26 21.68
CA VAL A 4 22.38 14.01 20.55
C VAL A 4 21.26 14.18 19.53
N PRO A 5 20.85 15.40 19.16
CA PRO A 5 19.83 15.61 18.15
C PRO A 5 20.45 15.36 16.76
N ILE A 6 19.94 14.37 16.04
CA ILE A 6 20.23 14.11 14.62
C ILE A 6 18.94 14.41 13.85
N LYS A 7 18.67 15.68 13.53
CA LYS A 7 18.98 16.43 12.29
C LYS A 7 18.33 15.87 11.03
N ASP A 8 17.31 16.62 10.62
CA ASP A 8 16.31 16.48 9.56
C ASP A 8 16.91 16.50 8.14
N LEU A 9 16.47 15.56 7.29
CA LEU A 9 17.07 15.25 6.00
C LEU A 9 16.04 14.77 4.96
N ARG A 10 14.96 15.52 4.71
CA ARG A 10 14.80 16.58 3.67
C ARG A 10 13.49 17.33 3.98
N ALA A 11 13.58 18.65 4.06
CA ALA A 11 12.50 19.52 4.52
C ALA A 11 11.46 19.77 3.42
N TYR A 12 10.19 19.55 3.74
CA TYR A 12 9.04 20.06 3.00
C TYR A 12 8.80 21.52 3.39
N LEU A 13 8.24 22.33 2.48
CA LEU A 13 7.80 23.67 2.84
C LEU A 13 6.39 23.61 3.40
N GLU A 14 6.21 24.02 4.66
CA GLU A 14 4.89 24.29 5.24
C GLU A 14 4.20 25.44 4.46
N PRO A 15 2.87 25.53 4.43
CA PRO A 15 2.15 26.59 3.68
C PRO A 15 2.67 28.00 3.99
N GLU A 16 2.94 28.29 5.26
CA GLU A 16 3.52 29.56 5.72
C GLU A 16 4.93 29.79 5.16
N GLN A 17 5.72 28.74 5.01
CA GLN A 17 7.05 28.82 4.41
C GLN A 17 6.98 29.06 2.91
N VAL A 18 5.99 28.49 2.22
CA VAL A 18 5.74 28.77 0.78
C VAL A 18 5.33 30.22 0.59
N GLU A 19 4.42 30.74 1.43
CA GLU A 19 4.03 32.15 1.38
C GLU A 19 5.21 33.07 1.70
N ARG A 20 6.09 32.72 2.65
CA ARG A 20 7.36 33.45 2.87
C ARG A 20 8.29 33.40 1.65
N VAL A 21 8.36 32.29 0.93
CA VAL A 21 9.17 32.17 -0.30
C VAL A 21 8.60 33.04 -1.42
N ILE A 22 7.27 33.06 -1.57
CA ILE A 22 6.57 33.93 -2.54
C ILE A 22 6.78 35.40 -2.17
N ALA A 23 6.63 35.76 -0.88
CA ALA A 23 6.87 37.11 -0.38
C ALA A 23 8.34 37.54 -0.51
N ALA A 24 9.29 36.60 -0.45
CA ALA A 24 10.72 36.86 -0.64
C ALA A 24 11.13 37.06 -2.12
N THR A 25 10.21 36.94 -3.07
CA THR A 25 10.51 37.21 -4.49
C THR A 25 10.63 38.71 -4.75
N THR A 26 11.55 39.12 -5.63
CA THR A 26 11.72 40.54 -6.03
C THR A 26 10.98 40.90 -7.30
N ASN A 27 10.42 39.92 -8.00
CA ASN A 27 9.77 40.14 -9.28
C ASN A 27 8.61 39.16 -9.45
N PRO A 28 7.57 39.57 -10.21
CA PRO A 28 6.35 38.78 -10.37
C PRO A 28 6.60 37.45 -11.11
N ARG A 29 7.64 37.37 -11.96
CA ARG A 29 8.04 36.13 -12.62
C ARG A 29 8.41 35.06 -11.60
N ASP A 30 9.33 35.37 -10.69
CA ASP A 30 9.86 34.42 -9.72
C ASP A 30 8.76 34.03 -8.70
N ALA A 31 7.85 34.95 -8.37
CA ALA A 31 6.65 34.67 -7.60
C ALA A 31 5.78 33.58 -8.27
N LEU A 32 5.53 33.74 -9.58
CA LEU A 32 4.76 32.77 -10.36
C LEU A 32 5.48 31.43 -10.56
N LEU A 33 6.82 31.42 -10.62
CA LEU A 33 7.59 30.17 -10.70
C LEU A 33 7.44 29.30 -9.45
N VAL A 34 7.12 29.91 -8.31
CA VAL A 34 6.81 29.19 -7.06
C VAL A 34 5.32 28.91 -6.96
N ARG A 35 4.49 29.93 -7.19
CA ARG A 35 3.04 29.88 -7.02
C ARG A 35 2.35 28.95 -8.00
N ILE A 36 2.70 28.96 -9.29
CA ILE A 36 2.02 28.11 -10.28
C ILE A 36 2.25 26.61 -9.96
N PRO A 37 3.48 26.11 -9.78
CA PRO A 37 3.68 24.70 -9.40
C PRO A 37 3.05 24.32 -8.06
N TRP A 38 3.03 25.25 -7.10
CA TRP A 38 2.36 25.06 -5.81
C TRP A 38 0.84 24.90 -5.96
N ARG A 39 0.20 25.79 -6.72
CA ARG A 39 -1.26 25.83 -6.90
C ARG A 39 -1.78 24.79 -7.87
N THR A 40 -0.98 24.38 -8.85
CA THR A 40 -1.44 23.55 -9.97
C THR A 40 -0.78 22.18 -10.05
N GLY A 41 0.29 21.94 -9.27
CA GLY A 41 1.01 20.65 -9.25
C GLY A 41 1.75 20.31 -10.55
N ILE A 42 1.88 21.25 -11.49
CA ILE A 42 2.60 21.00 -12.75
C ILE A 42 4.10 20.81 -12.51
N ARG A 43 4.75 19.99 -13.34
CA ARG A 43 6.20 19.79 -13.23
C ARG A 43 6.93 21.03 -13.71
N VAL A 44 8.14 21.29 -13.19
CA VAL A 44 9.00 22.40 -13.68
C VAL A 44 9.24 22.32 -15.18
N SER A 45 9.45 21.11 -15.71
CA SER A 45 9.62 20.88 -17.15
C SER A 45 8.36 21.20 -17.98
N GLU A 46 7.18 21.14 -17.36
CA GLU A 46 5.91 21.52 -17.99
C GLU A 46 5.71 23.04 -17.85
N LEU A 47 6.00 23.61 -16.67
CA LEU A 47 5.92 25.05 -16.37
C LEU A 47 6.73 25.90 -17.36
N ILE A 48 8.00 25.55 -17.58
CA ILE A 48 8.87 26.30 -18.51
C ILE A 48 8.49 26.10 -19.98
N GLY A 49 7.63 25.12 -20.27
CA GLY A 49 7.11 24.83 -21.61
C GLY A 49 5.78 25.48 -21.93
N ILE A 50 5.14 26.15 -20.95
CA ILE A 50 3.86 26.87 -21.16
C ILE A 50 4.10 28.07 -22.08
N ARG A 51 3.21 28.26 -23.06
CA ARG A 51 3.15 29.48 -23.88
C ARG A 51 2.04 30.40 -23.41
N ILE A 52 2.11 31.69 -23.74
CA ILE A 52 1.10 32.68 -23.33
C ILE A 52 -0.29 32.27 -23.83
N GLN A 53 -0.38 31.80 -25.07
CA GLN A 53 -1.62 31.30 -25.69
C GLN A 53 -2.18 30.02 -25.04
N ASP A 54 -1.36 29.31 -24.25
CA ASP A 54 -1.82 28.13 -23.53
C ASP A 54 -2.61 28.54 -22.26
N ILE A 55 -2.64 29.83 -21.90
CA ILE A 55 -3.40 30.35 -20.76
C ILE A 55 -4.74 30.87 -21.26
N ASP A 56 -5.79 30.20 -20.81
CA ASP A 56 -7.17 30.60 -21.01
C ASP A 56 -7.62 31.43 -19.80
N PHE A 57 -7.59 32.75 -19.94
CA PHE A 57 -7.95 33.68 -18.86
C PHE A 57 -9.45 33.67 -18.56
N ASP A 58 -10.28 33.40 -19.56
CA ASP A 58 -11.74 33.42 -19.43
C ASP A 58 -12.22 32.14 -18.73
N ASN A 59 -11.68 31.00 -19.12
CA ASN A 59 -12.01 29.69 -18.53
C ASN A 59 -11.09 29.30 -17.36
N ARG A 60 -10.18 30.20 -16.96
CA ARG A 60 -9.24 30.06 -15.84
C ARG A 60 -8.43 28.77 -15.88
N ALA A 61 -7.75 28.52 -17.00
CA ALA A 61 -7.01 27.28 -17.20
C ALA A 61 -5.68 27.46 -17.95
N ILE A 62 -4.77 26.51 -17.77
CA ILE A 62 -3.53 26.37 -18.52
C ILE A 62 -3.57 25.05 -19.31
N ILE A 63 -3.34 25.13 -20.62
CA ILE A 63 -3.28 23.99 -21.52
C ILE A 63 -1.83 23.46 -21.56
N ILE A 64 -1.57 22.34 -20.88
CA ILE A 64 -0.25 21.72 -20.87
C ILE A 64 -0.11 20.76 -22.04
N LYS A 65 0.89 21.01 -22.89
CA LYS A 65 1.31 20.13 -24.00
C LYS A 65 2.41 19.18 -23.53
N VAL A 66 2.13 17.88 -23.57
CA VAL A 66 3.09 16.82 -23.24
C VAL A 66 3.52 16.14 -24.53
N GLN A 67 4.76 16.37 -24.93
CA GLN A 67 5.38 15.70 -26.06
C GLN A 67 6.09 14.42 -25.60
N LYS A 68 5.75 13.28 -26.20
CA LYS A 68 6.40 12.00 -25.92
C LYS A 68 6.84 11.36 -27.23
N MET A 69 8.13 11.09 -27.36
CA MET A 69 8.69 10.41 -28.53
C MET A 69 8.29 8.92 -28.52
N ARG A 70 7.64 8.44 -29.57
CA ARG A 70 7.42 7.00 -29.76
C ARG A 70 8.74 6.34 -30.10
N LYS A 71 9.15 5.37 -29.29
CA LYS A 71 10.40 4.61 -29.49
C LYS A 71 10.40 3.73 -30.75
N ARG A 72 9.24 3.44 -31.35
CA ARG A 72 9.11 2.48 -32.47
C ARG A 72 9.46 3.10 -33.83
N ASP A 73 9.19 4.39 -33.98
CA ASP A 73 9.16 5.13 -35.24
C ASP A 73 9.72 6.56 -35.12
N GLY A 74 10.21 6.95 -33.94
CA GLY A 74 10.80 8.27 -33.68
C GLY A 74 9.78 9.42 -33.65
N LYS A 75 8.51 9.17 -33.97
CA LYS A 75 7.47 10.21 -34.06
C LYS A 75 7.04 10.72 -32.68
N THR A 76 7.00 12.04 -32.54
CA THR A 76 6.53 12.73 -31.33
C THR A 76 5.01 12.73 -31.28
N ILE A 77 4.43 12.13 -30.23
CA ILE A 77 3.00 12.27 -29.92
C ILE A 77 2.83 13.46 -28.97
N GLU A 78 2.00 14.43 -29.36
CA GLU A 78 1.56 15.52 -28.48
C GLU A 78 0.24 15.13 -27.79
N ARG A 79 0.20 15.19 -26.46
CA ARG A 79 -1.05 15.09 -25.67
C ARG A 79 -1.30 16.40 -24.97
N ARG A 80 -2.54 16.88 -24.98
CA ARG A 80 -2.95 18.11 -24.27
C ARG A 80 -3.76 17.76 -23.03
N ARG A 81 -3.54 18.49 -21.93
CA ARG A 81 -4.39 18.45 -20.74
C ARG A 81 -4.67 19.86 -20.26
N VAL A 82 -5.87 20.09 -19.75
CA VAL A 82 -6.28 21.37 -19.18
C VAL A 82 -6.03 21.34 -17.68
N VAL A 83 -5.32 22.34 -17.15
CA VAL A 83 -4.97 22.49 -15.74
C VAL A 83 -5.62 23.76 -15.21
N PRO A 84 -6.65 23.67 -14.37
CA PRO A 84 -7.29 24.85 -13.79
C PRO A 84 -6.30 25.68 -12.96
N ILE A 85 -6.44 27.00 -12.99
CA ILE A 85 -5.62 27.95 -12.23
C ILE A 85 -6.54 28.98 -11.56
N ASP A 86 -6.23 29.39 -10.33
CA ASP A 86 -7.08 30.32 -9.59
C ASP A 86 -6.98 31.77 -10.11
N GLN A 87 -8.03 32.57 -9.88
CA GLN A 87 -8.10 33.96 -10.36
C GLN A 87 -6.95 34.81 -9.82
N GLY A 88 -6.60 34.67 -8.54
CA GLY A 88 -5.47 35.44 -7.97
C GLY A 88 -4.13 35.13 -8.65
N THR A 89 -3.88 33.86 -9.00
CA THR A 89 -2.70 33.51 -9.79
C THR A 89 -2.80 34.01 -11.24
N LEU A 90 -3.99 34.04 -11.85
CA LEU A 90 -4.18 34.67 -13.17
C LEU A 90 -3.96 36.18 -13.16
N ASP A 91 -4.37 36.86 -12.09
CA ASP A 91 -4.14 38.29 -11.93
C ASP A 91 -2.64 38.57 -11.78
N MET A 92 -1.92 37.74 -11.03
CA MET A 92 -0.45 37.79 -10.99
C MET A 92 0.18 37.47 -12.35
N VAL A 93 -0.40 36.54 -13.14
CA VAL A 93 0.04 36.28 -14.52
C VAL A 93 -0.19 37.52 -15.39
N ARG A 94 -1.32 38.21 -15.29
CA ARG A 94 -1.60 39.45 -16.02
C ARG A 94 -0.60 40.55 -15.65
N GLU A 95 -0.36 40.74 -14.36
CA GLU A 95 0.63 41.68 -13.83
C GLU A 95 2.03 41.35 -14.36
N TYR A 96 2.40 40.07 -14.35
CA TYR A 96 3.67 39.61 -14.91
C TYR A 96 3.77 39.88 -16.42
N LEU A 97 2.71 39.62 -17.19
CA LEU A 97 2.70 39.89 -18.63
C LEU A 97 2.85 41.38 -18.93
N GLU A 98 2.26 42.25 -18.11
CA GLU A 98 2.42 43.70 -18.23
C GLU A 98 3.84 44.14 -17.89
N TRP A 99 4.38 43.68 -16.77
CA TRP A 99 5.77 43.91 -16.37
C TRP A 99 6.76 43.41 -17.43
N ARG A 100 6.47 42.27 -18.05
CA ARG A 100 7.30 41.66 -19.10
C ARG A 100 7.37 42.51 -20.37
N LYS A 101 6.39 43.37 -20.68
CA LYS A 101 6.45 44.26 -21.85
C LYS A 101 7.66 45.21 -21.81
N GLN A 102 8.17 45.53 -20.62
CA GLN A 102 9.39 46.33 -20.42
C GLN A 102 10.66 45.59 -20.90
N PHE A 103 10.60 44.27 -21.05
CA PHE A 103 11.71 43.40 -21.47
C PHE A 103 11.26 42.49 -22.63
N PRO A 104 11.12 43.04 -23.85
CA PRO A 104 10.51 42.33 -24.97
C PRO A 104 11.30 41.07 -25.35
N TYR A 105 10.59 39.95 -25.47
CA TYR A 105 11.12 38.66 -25.91
C TYR A 105 10.42 38.22 -27.19
N LYS A 106 11.19 37.80 -28.20
CA LYS A 106 10.67 37.46 -29.53
C LYS A 106 9.90 36.13 -29.62
N GLY A 107 9.74 35.37 -28.53
CA GLY A 107 9.03 34.08 -28.51
C GLY A 107 7.77 34.07 -27.63
N ASP A 108 7.05 32.96 -27.63
CA ASP A 108 5.70 32.84 -27.02
C ASP A 108 5.67 32.13 -25.66
N LEU A 109 6.81 31.65 -25.15
CA LEU A 109 6.90 31.03 -23.83
C LEU A 109 6.45 32.00 -22.74
N LEU A 110 5.65 31.52 -21.79
CA LEU A 110 5.24 32.24 -20.58
C LEU A 110 6.48 32.60 -19.76
N PHE A 111 7.39 31.64 -19.54
CA PHE A 111 8.65 31.87 -18.86
C PHE A 111 9.84 31.52 -19.77
N PRO A 112 10.51 32.51 -20.39
CA PRO A 112 11.66 32.26 -21.26
C PRO A 112 12.94 31.99 -20.43
N ILE A 113 12.93 30.92 -19.62
CA ILE A 113 14.02 30.54 -18.73
C ILE A 113 14.30 29.04 -18.81
N THR A 114 15.54 28.66 -18.53
CA THR A 114 15.93 27.24 -18.49
C THR A 114 15.59 26.61 -17.14
N ARG A 115 15.44 25.29 -17.11
CA ARG A 115 15.27 24.53 -15.85
C ARG A 115 16.39 24.80 -14.86
N GLN A 116 17.64 24.83 -15.32
CA GLN A 116 18.80 25.17 -14.48
C GLN A 116 18.65 26.55 -13.83
N ARG A 117 18.06 27.52 -14.55
CA ARG A 117 17.79 28.84 -14.00
C ARG A 117 16.66 28.83 -12.96
N VAL A 118 15.60 28.04 -13.16
CA VAL A 118 14.56 27.83 -12.14
C VAL A 118 15.16 27.27 -10.85
N ASP A 119 16.02 26.26 -10.96
CA ASP A 119 16.68 25.65 -9.79
C ASP A 119 17.58 26.68 -9.05
N GLN A 120 18.28 27.55 -9.79
CA GLN A 120 19.05 28.66 -9.20
C GLN A 120 18.16 29.70 -8.50
N ILE A 121 16.99 30.00 -9.06
CA ILE A 121 16.02 30.95 -8.49
C ILE A 121 15.49 30.41 -7.17
N PHE A 122 15.00 29.16 -7.15
CA PHE A 122 14.53 28.50 -5.92
C PHE A 122 15.62 28.47 -4.83
N TRP A 123 16.88 28.22 -5.21
CA TRP A 123 17.99 28.31 -4.27
C TRP A 123 18.19 29.71 -3.67
N LYS A 124 18.12 30.75 -4.49
CA LYS A 124 18.25 32.14 -4.02
C LYS A 124 17.08 32.55 -3.14
N LEU A 125 15.86 32.17 -3.52
CA LEU A 125 14.65 32.47 -2.76
C LEU A 125 14.64 31.80 -1.40
N GLY A 126 15.08 30.53 -1.31
CA GLY A 126 15.23 29.84 -0.03
C GLY A 126 16.11 30.61 0.96
N ARG A 127 17.26 31.14 0.50
CA ARG A 127 18.13 31.98 1.33
C ARG A 127 17.47 33.28 1.77
N ARG A 128 16.74 33.95 0.86
CA ARG A 128 16.07 35.22 1.15
C ARG A 128 14.89 35.07 2.09
N ALA A 129 14.17 33.95 2.02
CA ALA A 129 13.05 33.62 2.88
C ALA A 129 13.48 33.08 4.26
N GLY A 130 14.78 33.10 4.58
CA GLY A 130 15.31 32.59 5.85
C GLY A 130 15.23 31.06 5.98
N ILE A 131 15.07 30.34 4.87
CA ILE A 131 14.99 28.87 4.88
C ILE A 131 16.42 28.32 4.84
N GLY A 132 16.83 27.67 5.92
CA GLY A 132 18.16 27.09 6.07
C GLY A 132 18.53 26.04 5.01
N PRO A 133 19.79 25.59 4.95
CA PRO A 133 20.22 24.54 4.02
C PRO A 133 19.43 23.25 4.25
N ILE A 134 18.74 22.80 3.21
CA ILE A 134 17.89 21.59 3.25
C ILE A 134 18.74 20.38 2.83
N GLY A 135 18.91 19.39 3.72
CA GLY A 135 19.65 18.14 3.48
C GLY A 135 21.05 18.04 4.12
N ASP A 136 21.70 16.88 3.97
CA ASP A 136 22.84 16.45 4.81
C ASP A 136 24.16 17.01 4.26
N PRO A 137 24.95 17.74 5.06
CA PRO A 137 26.28 18.16 4.65
C PRO A 137 27.22 17.01 4.23
N ALA A 138 27.01 15.78 4.74
CA ALA A 138 27.82 14.62 4.38
C ALA A 138 27.46 13.97 3.03
N ILE A 139 26.26 14.27 2.48
CA ILE A 139 25.69 13.58 1.31
C ILE A 139 25.64 14.49 0.07
N SER A 140 25.49 15.81 0.26
CA SER A 140 25.49 16.77 -0.85
C SER A 140 26.17 18.07 -0.45
N GLN A 141 27.21 18.45 -1.20
CA GLN A 141 27.83 19.77 -1.09
C GLN A 141 26.90 20.91 -1.53
N HIS A 142 25.74 20.59 -2.13
CA HIS A 142 24.79 21.55 -2.69
C HIS A 142 23.41 21.44 -2.01
N ARG A 143 23.33 21.89 -0.74
CA ARG A 143 22.11 21.94 0.11
C ARG A 143 21.17 23.09 -0.32
N LYS A 144 20.36 22.87 -1.36
CA LYS A 144 19.54 23.91 -2.04
C LYS A 144 18.06 23.53 -2.07
N LEU A 145 17.17 24.52 -1.86
CA LEU A 145 15.72 24.37 -2.05
C LEU A 145 15.41 24.03 -3.53
N HIS A 146 14.58 23.00 -3.77
CA HIS A 146 14.19 22.55 -5.10
C HIS A 146 12.66 22.32 -5.19
N PRO A 147 12.04 22.54 -6.37
CA PRO A 147 10.61 22.29 -6.65
C PRO A 147 10.00 20.90 -6.33
N HIS A 148 10.80 19.90 -5.93
CA HIS A 148 10.29 18.54 -5.67
C HIS A 148 9.85 18.32 -4.21
N HIS A 149 10.13 19.26 -3.31
CA HIS A 149 9.80 19.18 -1.88
C HIS A 149 8.32 19.52 -1.54
N LEU A 150 7.36 19.16 -2.40
CA LEU A 150 5.94 19.54 -2.29
C LEU A 150 4.92 18.35 -2.30
N ARG A 151 5.30 17.08 -1.99
CA ARG A 151 4.45 15.86 -2.23
C ARG A 151 4.62 14.71 -1.17
N HIS A 152 3.68 13.73 -1.01
CA HIS A 152 3.66 12.58 -0.01
C HIS A 152 3.39 11.17 -0.64
N CYS A 153 3.91 10.00 -0.15
CA CYS A 153 3.89 8.71 -0.92
C CYS A 153 4.22 7.33 -0.23
N LEU A 154 3.99 6.21 -0.94
CA LEU A 154 4.25 4.77 -0.64
C LEU A 154 5.59 4.22 -1.18
N HIS A 155 6.18 3.18 -0.57
CA HIS A 155 7.39 2.51 -1.09
C HIS A 155 7.15 1.73 -2.41
N PRO A 156 8.11 1.66 -3.37
CA PRO A 156 7.98 1.01 -4.68
C PRO A 156 7.46 -0.43 -4.66
N ASP A 157 7.88 -1.24 -3.68
CA ASP A 157 7.47 -2.65 -3.57
C ASP A 157 6.09 -2.86 -2.94
N THR A 158 5.44 -1.80 -2.47
CA THR A 158 4.11 -1.87 -1.85
C THR A 158 3.14 -2.52 -2.81
N ARG A 159 2.53 -3.63 -2.40
CA ARG A 159 1.53 -4.34 -3.18
C ARG A 159 0.21 -3.60 -3.10
N ILE A 160 -0.26 -3.13 -4.25
CA ILE A 160 -1.52 -2.46 -4.46
C ILE A 160 -2.44 -3.42 -5.20
N LEU A 161 -3.67 -3.49 -4.71
CA LEU A 161 -4.67 -4.35 -5.29
C LEU A 161 -5.39 -3.66 -6.43
N THR A 162 -5.65 -4.41 -7.49
CA THR A 162 -6.42 -3.95 -8.64
C THR A 162 -7.44 -5.02 -9.05
N PRO A 163 -8.50 -4.66 -9.80
CA PRO A 163 -9.41 -5.65 -10.36
C PRO A 163 -8.73 -6.70 -11.25
N GLU A 164 -7.58 -6.35 -11.85
CA GLU A 164 -6.83 -7.19 -12.80
C GLU A 164 -5.74 -8.05 -12.13
N GLY A 165 -5.58 -7.94 -10.81
CA GLY A 165 -4.57 -8.63 -10.02
C GLY A 165 -3.81 -7.71 -9.07
N ILE A 166 -2.69 -8.20 -8.53
CA ILE A 166 -1.88 -7.49 -7.54
C ILE A 166 -0.63 -6.94 -8.22
N TYR A 167 -0.37 -5.65 -8.06
CA TYR A 167 0.78 -4.97 -8.66
C TYR A 167 1.59 -4.26 -7.58
N THR A 168 2.88 -4.05 -7.82
CA THR A 168 3.66 -3.13 -6.98
C THR A 168 3.33 -1.68 -7.31
N ALA A 169 3.52 -0.76 -6.37
CA ALA A 169 3.40 0.67 -6.62
C ALA A 169 4.26 1.11 -7.82
N LYS A 170 5.49 0.59 -7.92
CA LYS A 170 6.37 0.81 -9.07
C LYS A 170 5.75 0.33 -10.39
N GLN A 171 5.18 -0.88 -10.41
CA GLN A 171 4.54 -1.45 -11.62
C GLN A 171 3.30 -0.66 -12.07
N ILE A 172 2.53 -0.09 -11.14
CA ILE A 172 1.36 0.74 -11.49
C ILE A 172 1.82 2.10 -12.07
N TYR A 173 2.96 2.62 -11.61
CA TYR A 173 3.47 3.93 -12.04
C TYR A 173 4.29 3.86 -13.34
N GLU A 174 5.24 2.93 -13.41
CA GLU A 174 6.14 2.79 -14.54
C GLU A 174 5.41 2.07 -15.68
N ASN A 175 5.28 2.71 -16.84
CA ASN A 175 4.90 2.00 -18.06
C ASN A 175 5.95 0.90 -18.28
N SER A 176 5.54 -0.36 -18.13
CA SER A 176 6.32 -1.58 -18.30
C SER A 176 7.28 -1.50 -19.51
N THR A 177 8.53 -1.12 -19.25
CA THR A 177 9.65 -1.41 -20.16
C THR A 177 10.34 -2.66 -19.64
N GLY A 178 10.08 -3.78 -20.33
CA GLY A 178 10.85 -5.01 -20.18
C GLY A 178 10.18 -6.06 -19.30
N GLU A 179 9.84 -7.16 -19.96
CA GLU A 179 9.44 -8.47 -19.40
C GLU A 179 7.99 -8.61 -18.93
N LEU A 180 7.25 -9.34 -19.78
CA LEU A 180 5.89 -9.89 -19.61
C LEU A 180 4.76 -8.86 -19.45
N TRP A 181 4.28 -8.44 -20.63
CA TRP A 181 2.90 -8.10 -21.00
C TRP A 181 2.07 -7.13 -20.10
N HIS A 182 1.43 -6.19 -20.80
CA HIS A 182 0.26 -5.38 -20.41
C HIS A 182 0.49 -3.94 -19.91
N LYS A 183 -0.50 -3.10 -20.26
CA LYS A 183 -0.66 -1.68 -19.87
C LYS A 183 -0.83 -1.60 -18.36
N PRO A 184 -0.25 -0.60 -17.67
CA PRO A 184 -0.45 -0.44 -16.23
C PRO A 184 -1.95 -0.32 -15.91
N PRO A 185 -2.42 -0.91 -14.80
CA PRO A 185 -3.83 -0.93 -14.46
C PRO A 185 -4.32 0.51 -14.25
N ASP A 186 -5.51 0.81 -14.79
CA ASP A 186 -6.17 2.12 -14.66
C ASP A 186 -7.12 2.17 -13.45
N ARG A 187 -7.25 1.05 -12.71
CA ARG A 187 -8.13 0.94 -11.54
C ARG A 187 -7.43 0.22 -10.39
N VAL A 188 -7.79 0.57 -9.17
CA VAL A 188 -7.39 -0.11 -7.93
C VAL A 188 -8.61 -0.60 -7.17
N VAL A 189 -8.38 -1.41 -6.15
CA VAL A 189 -9.39 -1.77 -5.16
C VAL A 189 -9.36 -0.75 -4.02
N SER A 190 -10.53 -0.16 -3.75
CA SER A 190 -10.77 0.79 -2.67
C SER A 190 -11.92 0.30 -1.79
N ILE A 191 -12.13 0.95 -0.65
CA ILE A 191 -13.29 0.79 0.21
C ILE A 191 -14.28 1.92 -0.05
N SER A 192 -15.55 1.58 -0.31
CA SER A 192 -16.61 2.56 -0.52
C SER A 192 -16.93 3.28 0.79
N GLY A 193 -16.98 4.61 0.78
CA GLY A 193 -17.38 5.40 1.97
C GLY A 193 -18.82 5.13 2.45
N LYS A 194 -19.71 4.65 1.56
CA LYS A 194 -21.11 4.35 1.93
C LYS A 194 -21.26 3.00 2.63
N SER A 195 -20.74 1.94 2.01
CA SER A 195 -20.95 0.55 2.44
C SER A 195 -19.78 -0.05 3.19
N LEU A 196 -18.63 0.63 3.22
CA LEU A 196 -17.35 0.13 3.73
C LEU A 196 -16.94 -1.22 3.14
N ARG A 197 -17.40 -1.53 1.92
CA ARG A 197 -17.04 -2.75 1.18
C ARG A 197 -16.04 -2.45 0.06
N PRO A 198 -15.22 -3.46 -0.33
CA PRO A 198 -14.36 -3.37 -1.50
C PRO A 198 -15.13 -2.99 -2.76
N CYS A 199 -14.58 -2.06 -3.52
CA CYS A 199 -15.12 -1.56 -4.78
C CYS A 199 -13.97 -1.21 -5.74
N SER A 200 -14.27 -1.13 -7.03
CA SER A 200 -13.28 -0.75 -8.02
C SER A 200 -13.25 0.77 -8.17
N SER A 201 -12.05 1.33 -8.11
CA SER A 201 -11.80 2.77 -8.08
C SER A 201 -10.86 3.15 -9.21
N VAL A 202 -11.19 4.19 -9.96
CA VAL A 202 -10.34 4.65 -11.08
C VAL A 202 -9.12 5.36 -10.52
N ILE A 203 -7.94 5.10 -11.08
CA ILE A 203 -6.73 5.87 -10.78
C ILE A 203 -6.80 7.18 -11.58
N ILE A 204 -7.01 8.28 -10.88
CA ILE A 204 -7.15 9.62 -11.43
C ILE A 204 -5.78 10.27 -11.61
N SER A 205 -4.84 10.00 -10.69
CA SER A 205 -3.50 10.57 -10.73
C SER A 205 -2.45 9.57 -10.30
N ARG A 206 -1.23 9.74 -10.82
CA ARG A 206 -0.04 8.96 -10.47
C ARG A 206 1.10 9.94 -10.23
N SER A 207 1.70 9.92 -9.05
CA SER A 207 2.82 10.79 -8.71
C SER A 207 4.00 10.00 -8.11
N LYS A 208 5.21 10.55 -8.26
CA LYS A 208 6.42 10.03 -7.62
C LYS A 208 7.30 11.17 -7.13
N HIS A 209 7.99 10.97 -6.03
CA HIS A 209 9.04 11.85 -5.49
C HIS A 209 9.95 11.03 -4.56
N THR A 210 10.79 11.68 -3.78
CA THR A 210 11.65 11.03 -2.78
C THR A 210 11.25 11.45 -1.39
N SER A 211 11.27 10.51 -0.44
CA SER A 211 10.98 10.80 0.96
C SER A 211 11.82 9.89 1.86
N GLN A 212 12.07 10.34 3.09
CA GLN A 212 12.36 9.41 4.18
C GLN A 212 11.19 8.45 4.39
N LEU A 213 11.49 7.26 4.89
CA LEU A 213 10.53 6.19 5.04
C LEU A 213 10.52 5.68 6.48
N LEU A 214 9.34 5.29 6.93
CA LEU A 214 9.14 4.49 8.12
C LEU A 214 8.43 3.20 7.75
N THR A 215 8.65 2.16 8.54
CA THR A 215 7.94 0.88 8.43
C THR A 215 7.06 0.70 9.65
N ILE A 216 5.78 0.47 9.44
CA ILE A 216 4.80 0.13 10.48
C ILE A 216 4.57 -1.37 10.41
N GLU A 217 4.85 -2.08 11.50
CA GLU A 217 4.46 -3.48 11.69
C GLU A 217 3.20 -3.53 12.55
N ALA A 218 2.10 -4.03 11.99
CA ALA A 218 0.82 -4.10 12.69
C ALA A 218 0.08 -5.40 12.38
N GLY A 219 -0.31 -6.13 13.43
CA GLY A 219 -1.06 -7.39 13.30
C GLY A 219 -0.38 -8.44 12.42
N GLY A 220 0.95 -8.43 12.33
CA GLY A 220 1.73 -9.30 11.44
C GLY A 220 1.74 -8.87 9.97
N TYR A 221 1.28 -7.67 9.64
CA TYR A 221 1.41 -7.02 8.33
C TYR A 221 2.40 -5.86 8.40
N GLU A 222 2.96 -5.48 7.26
CA GLU A 222 3.98 -4.43 7.17
C GLU A 222 3.70 -3.45 6.04
N LEU A 223 3.75 -2.17 6.37
CA LEU A 223 3.67 -1.08 5.40
C LEU A 223 4.86 -0.14 5.57
N THR A 224 5.56 0.09 4.46
CA THR A 224 6.64 1.07 4.38
C THR A 224 6.16 2.27 3.58
N CYS A 225 6.15 3.46 4.20
CA CYS A 225 5.57 4.67 3.63
C CYS A 225 6.25 5.92 4.19
N SER A 226 5.99 7.08 3.57
CA SER A 226 6.46 8.37 4.09
C SER A 226 5.79 8.69 5.43
N PRO A 227 6.45 9.44 6.34
CA PRO A 227 5.86 9.91 7.61
C PRO A 227 4.49 10.61 7.48
N GLU A 228 4.26 11.32 6.38
CA GLU A 228 2.99 12.02 6.12
C GLU A 228 1.90 11.15 5.47
N HIS A 229 2.21 9.89 5.12
CA HIS A 229 1.24 9.00 4.48
C HIS A 229 0.07 8.73 5.44
N ARG A 230 -1.17 8.79 4.94
CA ARG A 230 -2.37 8.67 5.78
C ARG A 230 -2.95 7.27 5.75
N LEU A 231 -3.22 6.75 6.95
CA LEU A 231 -3.86 5.48 7.21
C LEU A 231 -5.16 5.73 7.98
N PHE A 232 -5.96 4.69 8.13
CA PHE A 232 -7.17 4.76 8.94
C PHE A 232 -6.97 4.04 10.28
N THR A 233 -7.48 4.64 11.34
CA THR A 233 -7.69 4.12 12.69
C THR A 233 -9.18 4.21 13.02
N VAL A 234 -9.56 3.92 14.26
CA VAL A 234 -10.90 4.25 14.79
C VAL A 234 -10.82 5.12 16.03
N ASP A 235 -11.88 5.89 16.27
CA ASP A 235 -12.12 6.71 17.46
C ASP A 235 -13.53 6.43 18.03
N ALA A 236 -14.18 7.38 18.71
CA ALA A 236 -15.53 7.20 19.22
C ALA A 236 -16.62 7.26 18.13
N ASP A 237 -16.37 7.92 17.02
CA ASP A 237 -17.39 8.21 16.00
C ASP A 237 -17.26 7.34 14.76
N GLY A 238 -16.10 6.70 14.56
CA GLY A 238 -15.95 5.64 13.59
C GLY A 238 -14.54 5.56 13.04
N LEU A 239 -14.41 5.61 11.71
CA LEU A 239 -13.10 5.61 11.05
C LEU A 239 -12.50 7.02 11.12
N LYS A 240 -11.27 7.10 11.58
CA LYS A 240 -10.48 8.33 11.66
C LYS A 240 -9.19 8.19 10.88
N GLU A 241 -8.76 9.23 10.21
CA GLU A 241 -7.44 9.26 9.57
C GLU A 241 -6.33 9.52 10.58
N VAL A 242 -5.17 8.92 10.34
CA VAL A 242 -3.95 9.14 11.13
C VAL A 242 -2.75 9.17 10.18
N LYS A 243 -1.83 10.12 10.38
CA LYS A 243 -0.58 10.13 9.62
C LYS A 243 0.35 9.04 10.13
N ALA A 244 1.16 8.46 9.24
CA ALA A 244 2.10 7.40 9.60
C ALA A 244 3.05 7.78 10.75
N LYS A 245 3.44 9.06 10.85
CA LYS A 245 4.26 9.60 11.94
C LYS A 245 3.55 9.75 13.29
N GLU A 246 2.21 9.86 13.26
CA GLU A 246 1.36 10.02 14.46
C GLU A 246 0.89 8.66 15.00
N VAL A 247 1.09 7.58 14.23
CA VAL A 247 0.76 6.23 14.68
C VAL A 247 1.62 5.88 15.88
N THR A 248 1.02 5.23 16.88
CA THR A 248 1.73 4.77 18.08
C THR A 248 1.59 3.26 18.29
N PRO A 249 2.60 2.58 18.87
CA PRO A 249 2.47 1.19 19.28
C PRO A 249 1.25 0.97 20.19
N GLY A 250 0.46 -0.06 19.89
CA GLY A 250 -0.78 -0.35 20.61
C GLY A 250 -2.05 0.20 19.94
N GLN A 251 -1.93 1.22 19.08
CA GLN A 251 -3.03 1.71 18.23
C GLN A 251 -3.46 0.63 17.22
N TYR A 252 -4.66 0.78 16.65
CA TYR A 252 -5.19 -0.16 15.66
C TYR A 252 -5.35 0.52 14.31
N LEU A 253 -4.66 -0.02 13.30
CA LEU A 253 -4.81 0.42 11.92
C LEU A 253 -5.81 -0.45 11.17
N VAL A 254 -6.55 0.15 10.26
CA VAL A 254 -7.60 -0.48 9.50
C VAL A 254 -7.01 -1.24 8.31
N GLY A 255 -7.43 -2.47 8.14
CA GLY A 255 -7.16 -3.30 6.98
C GLY A 255 -8.42 -4.00 6.50
N VAL A 256 -8.25 -5.01 5.64
CA VAL A 256 -9.36 -5.79 5.06
C VAL A 256 -9.24 -7.27 5.39
N SER A 257 -10.37 -7.98 5.48
CA SER A 257 -10.40 -9.42 5.71
C SER A 257 -10.42 -10.26 4.45
N SER A 258 -10.77 -9.67 3.31
CA SER A 258 -10.82 -10.34 2.01
C SER A 258 -10.82 -9.33 0.88
N ILE A 259 -10.30 -9.77 -0.27
CA ILE A 259 -10.00 -8.93 -1.44
C ILE A 259 -10.21 -9.74 -2.72
N SER A 260 -11.35 -10.41 -2.81
CA SER A 260 -11.71 -11.20 -3.99
C SER A 260 -12.11 -10.30 -5.16
N TRP A 261 -11.39 -10.43 -6.27
CA TRP A 261 -11.68 -9.80 -7.56
C TRP A 261 -11.46 -10.82 -8.67
N ALA A 262 -12.29 -10.71 -9.72
CA ALA A 262 -12.28 -11.63 -10.84
C ALA A 262 -11.01 -11.44 -11.67
N VAL A 263 -10.02 -12.30 -11.43
CA VAL A 263 -8.85 -12.42 -12.32
C VAL A 263 -8.91 -13.77 -13.01
N THR A 264 -8.52 -13.78 -14.29
CA THR A 264 -8.86 -14.82 -15.27
C THR A 264 -7.64 -15.50 -15.89
N GLU A 265 -6.41 -15.23 -15.42
CA GLU A 265 -5.23 -15.89 -16.00
C GLU A 265 -5.08 -17.31 -15.47
N LYS A 266 -5.24 -18.28 -16.37
CA LYS A 266 -5.04 -19.70 -16.06
C LYS A 266 -3.58 -20.08 -16.29
N ILE A 267 -2.93 -20.56 -15.23
CA ILE A 267 -1.60 -21.18 -15.28
C ILE A 267 -1.76 -22.69 -15.50
N GLY A 268 -2.73 -23.28 -14.81
CA GLY A 268 -3.04 -24.71 -14.78
C GLY A 268 -2.73 -25.30 -13.40
N VAL A 269 -3.73 -25.99 -12.85
CA VAL A 269 -3.76 -26.60 -11.51
C VAL A 269 -2.45 -27.35 -11.20
N GLU A 270 -2.01 -28.22 -12.10
CA GLU A 270 -0.81 -29.04 -11.92
C GLU A 270 0.46 -28.20 -11.93
N ARG A 271 0.55 -27.19 -12.80
CA ARG A 271 1.71 -26.29 -12.87
C ARG A 271 1.79 -25.44 -11.61
N SER A 272 0.66 -24.90 -11.16
CA SER A 272 0.57 -24.12 -9.93
C SER A 272 0.96 -24.95 -8.71
N ARG A 273 0.49 -26.20 -8.64
CA ARG A 273 0.89 -27.15 -7.59
C ARG A 273 2.40 -27.42 -7.60
N LEU A 274 2.98 -27.65 -8.78
CA LEU A 274 4.42 -27.87 -8.97
C LEU A 274 5.24 -26.64 -8.52
N LEU A 275 4.78 -25.42 -8.85
CA LEU A 275 5.42 -24.19 -8.40
C LEU A 275 5.43 -24.09 -6.87
N GLY A 276 4.34 -24.49 -6.21
CA GLY A 276 4.26 -24.54 -4.75
C GLY A 276 5.32 -25.45 -4.14
N TYR A 277 5.42 -26.69 -4.61
CA TYR A 277 6.46 -27.62 -4.17
C TYR A 277 7.86 -27.13 -4.48
N PHE A 278 8.05 -26.55 -5.66
CA PHE A 278 9.36 -26.01 -6.06
C PHE A 278 9.83 -24.89 -5.11
N MET A 279 8.89 -24.08 -4.62
CA MET A 279 9.20 -22.99 -3.69
C MET A 279 9.68 -23.47 -2.31
N GLY A 280 9.24 -24.66 -1.87
CA GLY A 280 9.71 -25.31 -0.65
C GLY A 280 10.95 -26.16 -0.92
N ASP A 281 10.74 -27.39 -1.39
CA ASP A 281 11.79 -28.42 -1.50
C ASP A 281 12.57 -28.41 -2.82
N GLY A 282 12.14 -27.56 -3.77
CA GLY A 282 12.69 -27.54 -5.12
C GLY A 282 14.06 -26.88 -5.22
N ASN A 283 14.95 -27.53 -5.97
CA ASN A 283 16.25 -27.03 -6.37
C ASN A 283 16.36 -27.02 -7.89
N LEU A 284 16.89 -25.93 -8.43
CA LEU A 284 17.12 -25.78 -9.85
C LEU A 284 18.44 -26.41 -10.26
N LEU A 285 18.42 -27.28 -11.26
CA LEU A 285 19.63 -27.87 -11.85
C LEU A 285 19.94 -27.22 -13.21
N THR A 286 21.14 -27.46 -13.73
CA THR A 286 21.56 -27.00 -15.06
C THR A 286 20.61 -27.51 -16.16
N ARG A 287 20.12 -28.75 -16.04
CA ARG A 287 19.28 -29.41 -17.05
C ARG A 287 17.94 -29.92 -16.50
N GLY A 288 17.49 -29.42 -15.36
CA GLY A 288 16.28 -29.94 -14.72
C GLY A 288 15.94 -29.31 -13.38
N ILE A 289 15.14 -30.04 -12.61
CA ILE A 289 14.78 -29.70 -11.24
C ILE A 289 14.98 -30.91 -10.35
N MET A 290 15.14 -30.67 -9.05
CA MET A 290 15.32 -31.69 -8.04
C MET A 290 14.48 -31.36 -6.81
N PHE A 291 13.87 -32.37 -6.20
CA PHE A 291 13.19 -32.28 -4.92
C PHE A 291 13.84 -33.23 -3.92
N THR A 292 13.85 -32.84 -2.66
CA THR A 292 14.27 -33.69 -1.53
C THR A 292 13.14 -33.74 -0.52
N GLU A 293 12.57 -34.91 -0.25
CA GLU A 293 11.39 -35.08 0.61
C GLU A 293 11.52 -36.34 1.47
N LYS A 294 11.02 -36.31 2.70
CA LYS A 294 11.11 -37.44 3.65
C LYS A 294 9.89 -38.36 3.59
N THR A 295 8.77 -37.86 3.09
CA THR A 295 7.49 -38.54 3.10
C THR A 295 7.23 -39.22 1.75
N GLU A 296 7.25 -40.55 1.72
CA GLU A 296 7.03 -41.35 0.50
C GLU A 296 5.72 -41.00 -0.22
N GLY A 297 4.63 -40.75 0.51
CA GLY A 297 3.35 -40.36 -0.08
C GLY A 297 3.40 -39.02 -0.86
N ILE A 298 4.21 -38.06 -0.40
CA ILE A 298 4.41 -36.78 -1.09
C ILE A 298 5.30 -36.97 -2.32
N VAL A 299 6.32 -37.83 -2.22
CA VAL A 299 7.19 -38.23 -3.35
C VAL A 299 6.36 -38.86 -4.47
N GLY A 300 5.48 -39.80 -4.16
CA GLY A 300 4.56 -40.39 -5.14
C GLY A 300 3.69 -39.33 -5.82
N PHE A 301 3.24 -38.33 -5.07
CA PHE A 301 2.50 -37.21 -5.64
C PHE A 301 3.35 -36.35 -6.59
N TYR A 302 4.63 -36.10 -6.30
CA TYR A 302 5.55 -35.37 -7.20
C TYR A 302 5.67 -36.07 -8.55
N VAL A 303 5.85 -37.39 -8.53
CA VAL A 303 5.98 -38.22 -9.73
C VAL A 303 4.72 -38.18 -10.58
N GLU A 304 3.55 -38.40 -9.98
CA GLU A 304 2.28 -38.37 -10.68
C GLU A 304 1.97 -36.98 -11.25
N LEU A 305 2.31 -35.91 -10.52
CA LEU A 305 2.19 -34.54 -11.00
C LEU A 305 3.05 -34.28 -12.24
N LEU A 306 4.30 -34.73 -12.23
CA LEU A 306 5.21 -34.60 -13.37
C LEU A 306 4.76 -35.42 -14.58
N LYS A 307 4.24 -36.64 -14.37
CA LYS A 307 3.65 -37.47 -15.43
C LYS A 307 2.46 -36.79 -16.10
N LYS A 308 1.56 -36.17 -15.31
CA LYS A 308 0.42 -35.40 -15.83
C LYS A 308 0.87 -34.19 -16.66
N LEU A 309 1.90 -33.47 -16.20
CA LEU A 309 2.41 -32.29 -16.89
C LEU A 309 3.18 -32.62 -18.18
N TYR A 310 3.82 -33.78 -18.26
CA TYR A 310 4.75 -34.13 -19.35
C TYR A 310 4.57 -35.58 -19.86
N PRO A 311 3.40 -35.95 -20.40
CA PRO A 311 3.07 -37.33 -20.78
C PRO A 311 3.94 -37.89 -21.93
N ALA A 312 4.40 -37.06 -22.87
CA ALA A 312 5.10 -37.52 -24.08
C ALA A 312 6.61 -37.82 -23.91
N LYS A 313 7.19 -37.60 -22.71
CA LYS A 313 8.64 -37.78 -22.46
C LYS A 313 9.00 -39.10 -21.75
N LEU A 314 8.06 -40.04 -21.70
CA LEU A 314 8.19 -41.31 -20.96
C LEU A 314 8.66 -42.46 -21.88
N LYS A 315 9.81 -43.08 -21.60
CA LYS A 315 10.26 -44.35 -22.22
C LYS A 315 10.44 -45.43 -21.15
N ILE A 316 9.77 -46.58 -21.33
CA ILE A 316 9.78 -47.76 -20.45
C ILE A 316 11.05 -48.62 -20.67
N ARG A 317 11.89 -48.80 -19.64
CA ARG A 317 12.82 -49.95 -19.50
C ARG A 317 12.65 -50.61 -18.13
N GLY A 318 12.66 -51.95 -18.14
CA GLY A 318 12.14 -52.82 -17.07
C GLY A 318 12.92 -52.84 -15.75
N LYS A 319 12.25 -53.46 -14.76
CA LYS A 319 12.62 -53.78 -13.36
C LYS A 319 13.69 -52.87 -12.75
N GLY A 320 13.24 -51.65 -12.40
CA GLY A 320 14.02 -50.65 -11.67
C GLY A 320 13.65 -49.24 -12.12
N TYR A 321 12.35 -48.90 -11.95
CA TYR A 321 11.73 -47.60 -12.21
C TYR A 321 11.96 -46.92 -13.57
N ILE A 322 10.84 -46.72 -14.27
CA ILE A 322 10.76 -46.02 -15.55
C ILE A 322 10.41 -44.58 -15.27
N GLU A 323 11.28 -43.63 -15.59
CA GLU A 323 10.89 -42.21 -15.63
C GLU A 323 11.75 -41.42 -16.65
N PRO A 324 11.34 -40.20 -17.06
CA PRO A 324 12.15 -39.26 -17.85
C PRO A 324 13.43 -38.85 -17.11
N HIS A 325 14.44 -39.72 -17.08
CA HIS A 325 15.58 -39.68 -16.15
C HIS A 325 15.17 -39.17 -14.76
N ILE A 326 14.05 -39.66 -14.22
CA ILE A 326 13.76 -39.43 -12.81
C ILE A 326 14.44 -40.53 -12.05
N ILE A 327 15.53 -40.10 -11.43
CA ILE A 327 16.35 -40.91 -10.57
C ILE A 327 15.70 -40.81 -9.20
N HIS A 328 15.10 -41.92 -8.75
CA HIS A 328 14.70 -42.14 -7.37
C HIS A 328 15.84 -42.86 -6.67
N ASP A 329 16.76 -42.07 -6.12
CA ASP A 329 17.82 -42.62 -5.28
C ASP A 329 17.41 -42.44 -3.81
N ILE A 330 17.46 -43.52 -3.05
CA ILE A 330 17.57 -43.45 -1.60
C ILE A 330 18.98 -42.92 -1.32
N LEU A 331 19.07 -41.76 -0.68
CA LEU A 331 20.34 -41.17 -0.29
C LEU A 331 20.93 -41.99 0.87
N HIS A 332 21.65 -43.08 0.56
CA HIS A 332 22.37 -43.92 1.52
C HIS A 332 21.49 -44.62 2.59
N GLU A 333 21.98 -45.74 3.15
CA GLU A 333 21.31 -46.49 4.23
C GLU A 333 21.05 -45.62 5.49
N ASP A 334 21.73 -44.48 5.62
CA ASP A 334 21.68 -43.59 6.79
C ASP A 334 20.84 -42.31 6.64
N SER A 335 20.31 -41.98 5.45
CA SER A 335 19.49 -40.77 5.28
C SER A 335 18.02 -41.11 5.01
N ASN A 336 17.15 -40.67 5.93
CA ASN A 336 15.70 -40.89 5.87
C ASN A 336 15.01 -39.89 4.88
N SER A 337 15.55 -39.74 3.67
CA SER A 337 15.03 -38.82 2.64
C SER A 337 15.15 -39.36 1.22
N TYR A 338 14.12 -39.08 0.42
CA TYR A 338 14.01 -39.41 -0.99
C TYR A 338 14.41 -38.21 -1.85
N LYS A 339 14.98 -38.50 -3.03
CA LYS A 339 15.37 -37.49 -4.00
C LYS A 339 14.69 -37.77 -5.34
N VAL A 340 14.00 -36.76 -5.87
CA VAL A 340 13.29 -36.83 -7.16
C VAL A 340 13.93 -35.83 -8.11
N THR A 341 14.55 -36.31 -9.19
CA THR A 341 15.21 -35.42 -10.18
C THR A 341 14.49 -35.43 -11.51
N PHE A 342 13.99 -34.31 -12.02
CA PHE A 342 13.36 -34.26 -13.34
C PHE A 342 14.21 -33.50 -14.35
N ASN A 343 14.74 -34.22 -15.34
CA ASN A 343 15.62 -33.67 -16.37
C ASN A 343 14.83 -33.07 -17.54
N SER A 344 14.65 -31.74 -17.51
CA SER A 344 14.03 -30.97 -18.57
C SER A 344 14.65 -29.57 -18.65
N THR A 345 15.47 -29.34 -19.67
CA THR A 345 16.07 -28.02 -19.95
C THR A 345 15.00 -26.96 -20.20
N ALA A 346 13.88 -27.33 -20.84
CA ALA A 346 12.75 -26.44 -21.06
C ALA A 346 12.12 -25.98 -19.73
N THR A 347 11.89 -26.91 -18.81
CA THR A 347 11.32 -26.62 -17.48
C THR A 347 12.28 -25.76 -16.66
N ALA A 348 13.58 -26.09 -16.67
CA ALA A 348 14.58 -25.29 -15.98
C ALA A 348 14.66 -23.86 -16.53
N ARG A 349 14.66 -23.67 -17.86
CA ARG A 349 14.63 -22.33 -18.47
C ARG A 349 13.35 -21.57 -18.12
N TRP A 350 12.21 -22.24 -18.13
CA TRP A 350 10.94 -21.63 -17.77
C TRP A 350 10.94 -21.14 -16.31
N LEU A 351 11.37 -21.96 -15.35
CA LEU A 351 11.48 -21.55 -13.95
C LEU A 351 12.43 -20.35 -13.77
N LYS A 352 13.57 -20.33 -14.48
CA LYS A 352 14.46 -19.16 -14.53
C LYS A 352 13.74 -17.91 -15.03
N SER A 353 12.99 -18.03 -16.13
CA SER A 353 12.29 -16.89 -16.75
C SER A 353 11.22 -16.26 -15.85
N ILE A 354 10.72 -16.99 -14.85
CA ILE A 354 9.77 -16.48 -13.86
C ILE A 354 10.42 -16.15 -12.50
N GLY A 355 11.76 -16.11 -12.44
CA GLY A 355 12.54 -15.65 -11.29
C GLY A 355 12.75 -16.66 -10.17
N LEU A 356 12.67 -17.96 -10.47
CA LEU A 356 12.82 -19.06 -9.49
C LEU A 356 14.25 -19.61 -9.35
N ASP A 357 15.24 -18.88 -9.85
CA ASP A 357 16.67 -19.18 -9.74
C ASP A 357 17.36 -18.51 -8.54
N LYS A 358 16.61 -17.69 -7.78
CA LYS A 358 17.11 -17.01 -6.58
C LYS A 358 17.34 -17.96 -5.41
N ARG A 359 18.27 -17.57 -4.53
CA ARG A 359 18.53 -18.26 -3.25
C ARG A 359 17.29 -18.26 -2.36
N SER A 360 17.12 -19.26 -1.49
CA SER A 360 15.91 -19.41 -0.66
C SER A 360 15.55 -18.17 0.18
N ARG A 361 16.53 -17.36 0.60
CA ARG A 361 16.32 -16.10 1.36
C ARG A 361 15.82 -14.95 0.49
N GLU A 362 16.00 -15.02 -0.82
CA GLU A 362 15.66 -13.99 -1.80
C GLU A 362 14.44 -14.38 -2.65
N ARG A 363 13.95 -15.62 -2.50
CA ARG A 363 12.75 -16.12 -3.16
C ARG A 363 11.55 -15.23 -2.85
N ARG A 364 10.67 -15.09 -3.84
CA ARG A 364 9.40 -14.34 -3.83
C ARG A 364 8.35 -15.17 -4.56
N VAL A 365 7.08 -14.84 -4.37
CA VAL A 365 6.02 -15.47 -5.18
C VAL A 365 6.26 -15.12 -6.66
N PRO A 366 6.28 -16.11 -7.58
CA PRO A 366 6.39 -15.89 -9.02
C PRO A 366 5.40 -14.85 -9.54
N ALA A 367 5.86 -13.97 -10.44
CA ALA A 367 5.06 -12.85 -10.90
C ALA A 367 3.71 -13.26 -11.53
N ILE A 368 3.70 -14.41 -12.21
CA ILE A 368 2.52 -15.01 -12.84
C ILE A 368 1.37 -15.30 -11.85
N LEU A 369 1.66 -15.52 -10.56
CA LEU A 369 0.63 -15.84 -9.55
C LEU A 369 -0.15 -14.62 -9.08
N TRP A 370 0.36 -13.40 -9.28
CA TRP A 370 -0.33 -12.18 -8.86
C TRP A 370 -1.62 -11.91 -9.64
N ARG A 371 -1.76 -12.54 -10.80
CA ARG A 371 -2.92 -12.45 -11.70
C ARG A 371 -3.57 -13.80 -11.95
N ALA A 372 -3.10 -14.86 -11.29
CA ALA A 372 -3.66 -16.19 -11.45
C ALA A 372 -5.11 -16.27 -10.96
N GLU A 373 -5.87 -17.23 -11.47
CA GLU A 373 -7.19 -17.55 -10.94
C GLU A 373 -7.12 -18.10 -9.50
N VAL A 374 -8.27 -18.12 -8.83
CA VAL A 374 -8.36 -18.56 -7.42
C VAL A 374 -7.85 -19.99 -7.26
N GLU A 375 -8.21 -20.89 -8.18
CA GLU A 375 -7.81 -22.29 -8.12
C GLU A 375 -6.29 -22.46 -8.23
N ASP A 376 -5.65 -21.75 -9.16
CA ASP A 376 -4.19 -21.76 -9.31
C ASP A 376 -3.49 -21.26 -8.03
N ILE A 377 -3.99 -20.19 -7.41
CA ILE A 377 -3.45 -19.72 -6.13
C ILE A 377 -3.61 -20.79 -5.05
N CYS A 378 -4.78 -21.41 -4.95
CA CYS A 378 -5.04 -22.47 -3.98
C CYS A 378 -4.05 -23.63 -4.15
N GLN A 379 -3.79 -24.06 -5.38
CA GLN A 379 -2.85 -25.15 -5.67
C GLN A 379 -1.41 -24.78 -5.37
N PHE A 380 -0.99 -23.56 -5.72
CA PHE A 380 0.33 -23.05 -5.37
C PHE A 380 0.54 -23.02 -3.85
N LEU A 381 -0.41 -22.44 -3.12
CA LEU A 381 -0.36 -22.36 -1.65
C LEU A 381 -0.35 -23.75 -1.02
N ALA A 382 -1.16 -24.68 -1.54
CA ALA A 382 -1.20 -26.05 -1.03
C ALA A 382 0.11 -26.81 -1.29
N GLY A 383 0.70 -26.70 -2.47
CA GLY A 383 2.02 -27.30 -2.75
C GLY A 383 3.11 -26.74 -1.84
N TYR A 384 3.09 -25.42 -1.61
CA TYR A 384 4.06 -24.80 -0.72
C TYR A 384 3.85 -25.19 0.75
N TYR A 385 2.59 -25.34 1.18
CA TYR A 385 2.26 -25.83 2.52
C TYR A 385 2.63 -27.32 2.71
N ASP A 386 2.42 -28.14 1.69
CA ASP A 386 2.82 -29.54 1.74
C ASP A 386 4.34 -29.71 1.79
N ALA A 387 5.13 -28.80 1.22
CA ALA A 387 6.57 -28.79 1.42
C ALA A 387 6.94 -28.26 2.82
N GLU A 388 6.70 -26.98 3.08
CA GLU A 388 7.26 -26.25 4.24
C GLU A 388 6.28 -26.06 5.41
N GLY A 389 5.00 -26.30 5.17
CA GLY A 389 3.93 -26.04 6.12
C GLY A 389 3.83 -27.07 7.24
N SER A 390 3.46 -26.58 8.42
CA SER A 390 3.20 -27.42 9.60
C SER A 390 2.27 -26.70 10.56
N ALA A 391 1.36 -27.42 11.21
CA ALA A 391 0.51 -26.89 12.25
C ALA A 391 -0.17 -25.54 11.93
N GLY A 392 -0.80 -25.39 10.76
CA GLY A 392 -1.48 -24.16 10.32
C GLY A 392 -0.53 -22.98 10.03
N ARG A 393 0.75 -23.25 9.79
CA ARG A 393 1.80 -22.24 9.62
C ARG A 393 2.63 -22.53 8.36
N TYR A 394 2.86 -21.51 7.55
CA TYR A 394 3.88 -21.52 6.50
C TYR A 394 5.20 -21.03 7.08
N THR A 395 6.31 -21.62 6.64
CA THR A 395 7.64 -21.32 7.17
C THR A 395 8.62 -21.03 6.04
N SER A 396 9.51 -20.05 6.23
CA SER A 396 10.53 -19.71 5.23
C SER A 396 11.72 -18.97 5.83
N ALA A 397 12.87 -19.04 5.16
CA ALA A 397 13.99 -18.13 5.40
C ALA A 397 13.79 -16.75 4.73
N SER A 398 12.88 -16.63 3.76
CA SER A 398 12.55 -15.38 3.08
C SER A 398 11.34 -14.70 3.71
N LYS A 399 11.57 -13.59 4.43
CA LYS A 399 10.49 -12.71 4.95
C LYS A 399 9.59 -12.22 3.81
N CYS A 400 10.21 -11.85 2.69
CA CYS A 400 9.52 -11.29 1.55
C CYS A 400 8.62 -12.31 0.84
N LEU A 401 9.03 -13.59 0.79
CA LEU A 401 8.18 -14.68 0.31
C LEU A 401 6.94 -14.83 1.18
N LEU A 402 7.10 -14.87 2.51
CA LEU A 402 5.93 -15.01 3.38
C LEU A 402 5.03 -13.78 3.38
N ARG A 403 5.57 -12.57 3.20
CA ARG A 403 4.75 -11.37 2.94
C ARG A 403 3.94 -11.54 1.65
N ASP A 404 4.54 -12.09 0.60
CA ASP A 404 3.82 -12.32 -0.64
C ASP A 404 2.71 -13.38 -0.49
N VAL A 405 3.03 -14.50 0.18
CA VAL A 405 2.08 -15.57 0.53
C VAL A 405 0.95 -15.02 1.41
N GLN A 406 1.24 -14.11 2.34
CA GLN A 406 0.23 -13.43 3.15
C GLN A 406 -0.77 -12.65 2.29
N ILE A 407 -0.32 -11.96 1.24
CA ILE A 407 -1.22 -11.26 0.32
C ILE A 407 -2.06 -12.25 -0.53
N LEU A 408 -1.47 -13.36 -0.98
CA LEU A 408 -2.22 -14.43 -1.68
C LEU A 408 -3.29 -15.06 -0.78
N LEU A 409 -2.96 -15.37 0.47
CA LEU A 409 -3.92 -15.86 1.47
C LEU A 409 -5.03 -14.84 1.71
N LEU A 410 -4.69 -13.56 1.83
CA LEU A 410 -5.65 -12.50 2.02
C LEU A 410 -6.62 -12.38 0.82
N ARG A 411 -6.16 -12.66 -0.41
CA ARG A 411 -7.01 -12.76 -1.62
C ARG A 411 -8.12 -13.80 -1.48
N LEU A 412 -7.84 -14.91 -0.78
CA LEU A 412 -8.80 -15.98 -0.46
C LEU A 412 -9.65 -15.67 0.80
N GLY A 413 -9.40 -14.52 1.43
CA GLY A 413 -9.96 -14.14 2.73
C GLY A 413 -9.37 -14.92 3.90
N ILE A 414 -8.22 -15.58 3.70
CA ILE A 414 -7.49 -16.29 4.76
C ILE A 414 -6.60 -15.28 5.47
N LEU A 415 -6.95 -14.99 6.72
CA LEU A 415 -6.19 -14.08 7.57
C LEU A 415 -4.95 -14.79 8.10
N SER A 416 -3.82 -14.11 8.06
CA SER A 416 -2.56 -14.62 8.58
C SER A 416 -1.72 -13.54 9.24
N SER A 417 -0.83 -13.97 10.14
CA SER A 417 0.08 -13.10 10.91
C SER A 417 1.51 -13.57 10.74
N LEU A 418 2.37 -12.70 10.20
CA LEU A 418 3.80 -12.95 10.06
C LEU A 418 4.52 -12.74 11.40
N SER A 419 5.55 -13.53 11.65
CA SER A 419 6.47 -13.38 12.78
C SER A 419 7.86 -13.88 12.39
N GLY A 420 8.90 -13.33 13.02
CA GLY A 420 10.27 -13.79 12.90
C GLY A 420 10.76 -14.46 14.18
N ARG A 421 11.64 -15.44 14.03
CA ARG A 421 12.37 -16.06 15.14
C ARG A 421 13.81 -16.36 14.73
N ASP A 422 14.72 -16.25 15.68
CA ASP A 422 16.08 -16.73 15.48
C ASP A 422 16.09 -18.26 15.57
N ARG A 423 16.78 -18.89 14.63
CA ARG A 423 17.00 -20.33 14.58
C ARG A 423 18.49 -20.60 14.60
N THR A 424 18.88 -21.47 15.52
CA THR A 424 20.22 -22.02 15.60
C THR A 424 20.18 -23.44 15.06
N VAL A 425 21.02 -23.75 14.07
CA VAL A 425 21.17 -25.11 13.53
C VAL A 425 22.59 -25.57 13.82
N THR A 426 22.73 -26.68 14.52
CA THR A 426 24.00 -27.39 14.66
C THR A 426 24.12 -28.36 13.49
N LEU A 427 25.16 -28.17 12.66
CA LEU A 427 25.47 -29.10 11.57
C LEU A 427 26.06 -30.40 12.14
N PRO A 428 26.03 -31.52 11.38
CA PRO A 428 26.66 -32.76 11.79
C PRO A 428 28.15 -32.62 12.15
N GLN A 429 28.85 -31.65 11.56
CA GLN A 429 30.25 -31.34 11.87
C GLN A 429 30.44 -30.48 13.16
N GLY A 430 29.38 -30.24 13.95
CA GLY A 430 29.42 -29.44 15.19
C GLY A 430 29.32 -27.92 14.98
N ASN A 431 29.40 -27.44 13.74
CA ASN A 431 29.30 -26.01 13.42
C ASN A 431 27.90 -25.45 13.70
N ILE A 432 27.84 -24.31 14.37
CA ILE A 432 26.59 -23.62 14.73
C ILE A 432 26.29 -22.52 13.72
N ILE A 433 25.16 -22.64 13.01
CA ILE A 433 24.64 -21.61 12.11
C ILE A 433 23.45 -20.92 12.75
N LYS A 434 23.59 -19.62 13.05
CA LYS A 434 22.49 -18.74 13.44
C LYS A 434 21.85 -18.15 12.19
N GLN A 435 20.54 -18.29 12.06
CA GLN A 435 19.79 -17.72 10.95
C GLN A 435 18.39 -17.27 11.37
N LYS A 436 17.88 -16.22 10.75
CA LYS A 436 16.48 -15.82 10.93
C LYS A 436 15.57 -16.73 10.13
N GLN A 437 14.48 -17.16 10.76
CA GLN A 437 13.40 -17.88 10.13
C GLN A 437 12.09 -17.14 10.39
N TYR A 438 11.22 -17.14 9.39
CA TYR A 438 9.95 -16.46 9.43
C TYR A 438 8.82 -17.49 9.37
N ASP A 439 7.76 -17.19 10.08
CA ASP A 439 6.61 -18.03 10.27
C ASP A 439 5.34 -17.21 10.03
N LEU A 440 4.49 -17.68 9.13
CA LEU A 440 3.21 -17.07 8.78
C LEU A 440 2.08 -17.96 9.28
N TYR A 441 1.39 -17.49 10.32
CA TYR A 441 0.35 -18.24 11.02
C TYR A 441 -1.02 -17.96 10.45
N VAL A 442 -1.74 -18.99 10.02
CA VAL A 442 -3.14 -18.90 9.58
C VAL A 442 -4.05 -18.72 10.79
N SER A 443 -4.98 -17.77 10.72
CA SER A 443 -5.85 -17.38 11.84
C SER A 443 -7.29 -17.89 11.73
N ASN A 444 -7.80 -18.13 10.52
CA ASN A 444 -9.18 -18.59 10.28
C ASN A 444 -9.22 -19.95 9.57
N GLN A 445 -9.04 -20.99 10.38
CA GLN A 445 -8.84 -22.39 10.00
C GLN A 445 -9.85 -22.90 8.96
N ASN A 446 -11.15 -22.63 9.15
CA ASN A 446 -12.20 -23.10 8.25
C ASN A 446 -12.02 -22.60 6.82
N ARG A 447 -11.59 -21.34 6.62
CA ARG A 447 -11.32 -20.84 5.26
C ARG A 447 -10.09 -21.49 4.65
N PHE A 448 -9.07 -21.75 5.46
CA PHE A 448 -7.88 -22.45 4.99
C PHE A 448 -8.23 -23.87 4.55
N LEU A 449 -8.93 -24.65 5.38
CA LEU A 449 -9.32 -26.01 5.04
C LEU A 449 -10.26 -26.06 3.83
N PHE A 450 -11.10 -25.04 3.64
CA PHE A 450 -11.97 -24.94 2.49
C PHE A 450 -11.20 -24.67 1.18
N TYR A 451 -10.23 -23.74 1.20
CA TYR A 451 -9.55 -23.30 -0.03
C TYR A 451 -8.27 -24.05 -0.35
N ILE A 452 -7.55 -24.57 0.64
CA ILE A 452 -6.18 -25.08 0.47
C ILE A 452 -6.22 -26.61 0.43
N PRO A 453 -6.13 -27.25 -0.76
CA PRO A 453 -6.16 -28.70 -0.92
C PRO A 453 -4.81 -29.34 -0.55
N THR A 454 -4.41 -29.20 0.71
CA THR A 454 -3.19 -29.77 1.30
C THR A 454 -3.31 -31.30 1.42
N LEU A 455 -2.22 -32.03 1.17
CA LEU A 455 -2.14 -33.48 1.42
C LEU A 455 -1.88 -33.78 2.90
N LYS A 456 -1.24 -32.86 3.61
CA LYS A 456 -1.00 -32.97 5.06
C LYS A 456 -2.31 -32.92 5.86
N ARG A 457 -2.44 -33.82 6.84
CA ARG A 457 -3.41 -33.65 7.93
C ARG A 457 -2.97 -32.46 8.79
N VAL A 458 -3.78 -31.40 8.81
CA VAL A 458 -3.45 -30.18 9.54
C VAL A 458 -3.82 -30.33 11.01
N SER A 459 -2.83 -30.40 11.89
CA SER A 459 -3.01 -30.17 13.32
C SER A 459 -3.05 -28.66 13.58
N TRP A 460 -3.85 -28.21 14.53
CA TRP A 460 -3.91 -26.79 14.89
C TRP A 460 -3.39 -26.61 16.30
N ARG A 461 -2.61 -25.55 16.54
CA ARG A 461 -2.29 -25.18 17.93
C ARG A 461 -3.56 -24.65 18.58
N ALA A 462 -3.83 -25.02 19.84
CA ALA A 462 -4.99 -24.53 20.59
C ALA A 462 -5.11 -22.99 20.61
N THR A 463 -3.99 -22.27 20.47
CA THR A 463 -3.93 -20.80 20.39
C THR A 463 -4.17 -20.20 19.00
N GLN A 464 -4.20 -21.02 17.94
CA GLN A 464 -4.48 -20.60 16.55
C GLN A 464 -5.98 -20.57 16.24
N GLU A 465 -6.81 -21.17 17.09
CA GLU A 465 -8.25 -21.23 16.87
C GLU A 465 -8.90 -19.88 17.20
N THR A 466 -9.25 -19.17 16.13
CA THR A 466 -10.12 -17.99 16.10
C THR A 466 -9.66 -16.76 16.87
N LYS A 467 -8.80 -15.95 16.24
CA LYS A 467 -9.02 -14.49 16.28
C LYS A 467 -10.32 -14.19 15.52
N LEU A 468 -11.45 -14.51 16.13
CA LEU A 468 -12.74 -13.93 15.79
C LEU A 468 -12.53 -12.43 15.57
N ARG A 469 -13.15 -11.85 14.53
CA ARG A 469 -13.01 -10.43 14.18
C ARG A 469 -13.17 -9.57 15.43
N ARG A 470 -12.04 -9.03 15.92
CA ARG A 470 -11.98 -8.18 17.11
C ARG A 470 -12.08 -6.72 16.67
N ILE A 471 -12.91 -5.97 17.37
CA ILE A 471 -13.24 -4.59 17.09
C ILE A 471 -12.67 -3.75 18.24
N PRO A 472 -11.71 -2.85 17.98
CA PRO A 472 -11.24 -1.89 18.97
C PRO A 472 -12.37 -0.90 19.23
N MET A 473 -12.87 -0.88 20.47
CA MET A 473 -14.02 -0.07 20.91
C MET A 473 -13.62 0.80 22.10
N GLN A 474 -12.32 0.96 22.36
CA GLN A 474 -11.80 1.59 23.58
C GLN A 474 -12.30 3.03 23.71
N GLU A 475 -12.08 3.84 22.67
CA GLU A 475 -12.56 5.23 22.59
C GLU A 475 -14.08 5.31 22.57
N PHE A 476 -14.76 4.45 21.80
CA PHE A 476 -16.23 4.37 21.77
C PHE A 476 -16.82 4.16 23.16
N VAL A 477 -16.29 3.18 23.90
CA VAL A 477 -16.76 2.86 25.25
C VAL A 477 -16.37 3.95 26.24
N ALA A 478 -15.18 4.55 26.12
CA ALA A 478 -14.78 5.68 26.95
C ALA A 478 -15.71 6.90 26.74
N CYS A 479 -16.08 7.19 25.50
CA CYS A 479 -17.05 8.22 25.14
C CYS A 479 -18.45 7.91 25.68
N LEU A 480 -18.92 6.66 25.57
CA LEU A 480 -20.18 6.24 26.18
C LEU A 480 -20.24 6.58 27.68
N TYR A 481 -19.21 6.18 28.44
CA TYR A 481 -19.12 6.48 29.87
C TYR A 481 -19.11 7.98 30.20
N ARG A 482 -18.59 8.83 29.30
CA ARG A 482 -18.63 10.29 29.46
C ARG A 482 -20.02 10.86 29.16
N GLY A 483 -20.69 10.38 28.11
CA GLY A 483 -21.98 10.91 27.67
C GLY A 483 -23.19 10.43 28.45
N TYR A 484 -23.14 9.22 29.04
CA TYR A 484 -24.31 8.60 29.70
C TYR A 484 -23.96 8.01 31.08
N PRO A 485 -23.44 8.80 32.04
CA PRO A 485 -23.12 8.30 33.37
C PRO A 485 -24.37 7.72 34.05
N GLY A 486 -24.22 6.62 34.80
CA GLY A 486 -25.30 5.98 35.58
C GLY A 486 -26.28 5.09 34.79
N GLN A 487 -26.58 5.41 33.52
CA GLN A 487 -27.57 4.67 32.71
C GLN A 487 -26.97 3.44 31.99
N LEU A 488 -25.65 3.41 31.79
CA LEU A 488 -24.97 2.41 30.94
C LEU A 488 -24.96 1.01 31.52
N THR A 489 -24.66 0.87 32.82
CA THR A 489 -24.41 -0.45 33.42
C THR A 489 -25.68 -1.32 33.39
N PRO A 490 -26.86 -0.83 33.83
CA PRO A 490 -28.09 -1.62 33.76
C PRO A 490 -28.45 -2.02 32.32
N LEU A 491 -28.34 -1.08 31.38
CA LEU A 491 -28.68 -1.31 29.96
C LEU A 491 -27.72 -2.29 29.28
N ALA A 492 -26.42 -2.19 29.60
CA ALA A 492 -25.42 -3.13 29.11
C ALA A 492 -25.66 -4.54 29.65
N GLU A 493 -26.03 -4.69 30.92
CA GLU A 493 -26.38 -5.97 31.54
C GLU A 493 -27.63 -6.58 30.90
N GLN A 494 -28.66 -5.78 30.61
CA GLN A 494 -29.85 -6.23 29.87
C GLN A 494 -29.51 -6.81 28.49
N LYS A 495 -28.48 -6.26 27.81
CA LYS A 495 -27.96 -6.81 26.54
C LYS A 495 -26.99 -7.99 26.73
N GLY A 496 -26.78 -8.43 27.95
CA GLY A 496 -25.88 -9.52 28.31
C GLY A 496 -24.40 -9.13 28.27
N ILE A 497 -24.06 -7.88 28.61
CA ILE A 497 -22.70 -7.37 28.74
C ILE A 497 -22.41 -7.10 30.23
N LYS A 498 -21.88 -8.10 30.95
CA LYS A 498 -21.62 -8.00 32.40
C LYS A 498 -20.61 -6.91 32.80
N TYR A 499 -19.58 -6.66 31.98
CA TYR A 499 -18.49 -5.73 32.31
C TYR A 499 -18.15 -4.81 31.14
N LEU A 500 -19.02 -3.84 30.85
CA LEU A 500 -18.83 -2.89 29.74
C LEU A 500 -17.50 -2.12 29.86
N ALA A 501 -17.13 -1.68 31.07
CA ALA A 501 -15.88 -0.95 31.32
C ALA A 501 -14.61 -1.69 30.89
N ARG A 502 -14.63 -3.03 30.83
CA ARG A 502 -13.48 -3.83 30.39
C ARG A 502 -13.05 -3.48 28.95
N TYR A 503 -14.01 -3.11 28.10
CA TYR A 503 -13.77 -2.78 26.70
C TYR A 503 -13.10 -1.42 26.48
N LYS A 504 -12.86 -0.63 27.53
CA LYS A 504 -11.92 0.50 27.51
C LYS A 504 -10.45 0.05 27.34
N LYS A 505 -10.15 -1.22 27.66
CA LYS A 505 -8.78 -1.77 27.62
C LYS A 505 -8.60 -2.89 26.59
N ILE A 506 -9.66 -3.63 26.25
CA ILE A 506 -9.60 -4.77 25.32
C ILE A 506 -10.52 -4.57 24.12
N CYS A 507 -10.18 -5.19 22.99
CA CYS A 507 -11.08 -5.25 21.84
C CYS A 507 -12.27 -6.18 22.10
N ALA A 508 -13.45 -5.79 21.63
CA ALA A 508 -14.65 -6.62 21.66
C ALA A 508 -14.67 -7.61 20.49
N LEU A 509 -15.29 -8.77 20.68
CA LEU A 509 -15.68 -9.62 19.55
C LEU A 509 -16.76 -8.91 18.73
N ALA A 510 -16.82 -9.12 17.41
CA ALA A 510 -17.84 -8.49 16.57
C ALA A 510 -19.29 -8.68 17.07
N LYS A 511 -19.61 -9.85 17.65
CA LYS A 511 -20.92 -10.10 18.29
C LYS A 511 -21.16 -9.21 19.53
N THR A 512 -20.12 -8.99 20.33
CA THR A 512 -20.20 -8.15 21.53
C THR A 512 -20.19 -6.68 21.16
N ALA A 513 -19.38 -6.28 20.16
CA ALA A 513 -19.37 -4.93 19.64
C ALA A 513 -20.75 -4.51 19.12
N ARG A 514 -21.48 -5.40 18.41
CA ARG A 514 -22.88 -5.16 18.03
C ARG A 514 -23.79 -4.87 19.22
N LYS A 515 -23.64 -5.62 20.31
CA LYS A 515 -24.41 -5.37 21.54
C LYS A 515 -24.05 -4.01 22.15
N ILE A 516 -22.77 -3.67 22.22
CA ILE A 516 -22.28 -2.38 22.76
C ILE A 516 -22.79 -1.21 21.93
N VAL A 517 -22.76 -1.30 20.60
CA VAL A 517 -23.35 -0.28 19.71
C VAL A 517 -24.87 -0.18 19.92
N GLY A 518 -25.55 -1.31 20.13
CA GLY A 518 -26.97 -1.34 20.49
C GLY A 518 -27.29 -0.60 21.79
N VAL A 519 -26.37 -0.55 22.77
CA VAL A 519 -26.54 0.25 23.99
C VAL A 519 -26.61 1.74 23.62
N LYS A 520 -25.66 2.26 22.80
CA LYS A 520 -25.66 3.66 22.35
C LYS A 520 -26.95 4.02 21.61
N LYS A 521 -27.44 3.09 20.76
CA LYS A 521 -28.66 3.27 19.98
C LYS A 521 -29.90 3.44 20.84
N GLU A 522 -30.05 2.63 21.89
CA GLU A 522 -31.19 2.75 22.83
C GLU A 522 -31.13 4.01 23.67
N LEU A 523 -29.92 4.54 23.90
CA LEU A 523 -29.70 5.84 24.54
C LEU A 523 -29.88 7.03 23.56
N GLY A 524 -30.37 6.78 22.34
CA GLY A 524 -30.64 7.81 21.33
C GLY A 524 -29.40 8.38 20.63
N GLY A 525 -28.21 7.81 20.84
CA GLY A 525 -26.98 8.27 20.19
C GLY A 525 -26.79 7.72 18.77
N ASP A 526 -26.11 8.47 17.89
CA ASP A 526 -25.81 8.01 16.53
C ASP A 526 -24.85 6.82 16.52
N THR A 527 -25.25 5.77 15.83
CA THR A 527 -24.53 4.50 15.64
C THR A 527 -24.23 4.19 14.18
N SER A 528 -24.63 5.04 13.24
CA SER A 528 -24.62 4.77 11.80
C SER A 528 -23.25 4.34 11.27
N ALA A 529 -22.18 5.04 11.67
CA ALA A 529 -20.81 4.70 11.30
C ALA A 529 -20.35 3.35 11.87
N TRP A 530 -20.69 3.07 13.13
CA TRP A 530 -20.33 1.80 13.78
C TRP A 530 -21.12 0.61 13.26
N GLU A 531 -22.38 0.78 12.91
CA GLU A 531 -23.19 -0.24 12.23
C GLU A 531 -22.58 -0.60 10.85
N LYS A 532 -22.10 0.40 10.10
CA LYS A 532 -21.35 0.19 8.85
C LYS A 532 -20.03 -0.55 9.11
N ILE A 533 -19.25 -0.13 10.10
CA ILE A 533 -17.99 -0.82 10.47
C ILE A 533 -18.28 -2.28 10.81
N LEU A 534 -19.29 -2.57 11.62
CA LEU A 534 -19.62 -3.93 12.06
C LEU A 534 -20.16 -4.83 10.94
N SER A 535 -20.78 -4.27 9.91
CA SER A 535 -21.25 -5.00 8.73
C SER A 535 -20.21 -5.10 7.60
N SER A 536 -19.11 -4.34 7.68
CA SER A 536 -18.01 -4.34 6.70
C SER A 536 -17.03 -5.50 6.87
N PRO A 537 -16.22 -5.82 5.84
CA PRO A 537 -15.11 -6.76 5.93
C PRO A 537 -13.84 -6.14 6.55
N LEU A 538 -13.90 -4.97 7.18
CA LEU A 538 -12.72 -4.32 7.75
C LEU A 538 -12.15 -5.10 8.94
N VAL A 539 -10.83 -5.14 9.07
CA VAL A 539 -10.11 -5.71 10.22
C VAL A 539 -9.21 -4.66 10.84
N PHE A 540 -8.75 -4.91 12.06
CA PHE A 540 -8.00 -3.96 12.85
C PHE A 540 -6.67 -4.58 13.28
N HIS A 541 -5.60 -4.06 12.71
CA HIS A 541 -4.22 -4.50 12.95
C HIS A 541 -3.62 -3.69 14.09
N LYS A 542 -3.38 -4.34 15.23
CA LYS A 542 -2.69 -3.70 16.35
C LYS A 542 -1.24 -3.40 15.96
N VAL A 543 -0.83 -2.14 16.06
CA VAL A 543 0.54 -1.69 15.82
C VAL A 543 1.46 -2.28 16.87
N GLN A 544 2.48 -2.98 16.40
CA GLN A 544 3.49 -3.66 17.22
C GLN A 544 4.75 -2.82 17.31
N SER A 545 5.20 -2.28 16.19
CA SER A 545 6.43 -1.49 16.10
C SER A 545 6.35 -0.50 14.94
N ILE A 546 7.13 0.57 15.07
CA ILE A 546 7.35 1.58 14.03
C ILE A 546 8.86 1.77 13.96
N THR A 547 9.44 1.60 12.78
CA THR A 547 10.89 1.69 12.57
C THR A 547 11.18 2.69 11.48
N GLN A 548 11.85 3.79 11.84
CA GLN A 548 12.40 4.73 10.87
C GLN A 548 13.53 4.03 10.10
N LEU A 549 13.50 4.10 8.77
CA LEU A 549 14.57 3.51 7.96
C LEU A 549 15.75 4.46 7.93
N SER A 550 16.89 4.02 8.45
CA SER A 550 18.16 4.74 8.35
C SER A 550 18.71 4.63 6.93
N GLY A 551 18.86 5.77 6.25
CA GLY A 551 19.38 5.82 4.88
C GLY A 551 18.99 7.09 4.13
N ALA A 552 19.54 7.25 2.92
CA ALA A 552 19.12 8.31 2.00
C ALA A 552 17.64 8.15 1.62
N GLU A 553 16.98 9.26 1.29
CA GLU A 553 15.60 9.19 0.81
C GLU A 553 15.47 8.27 -0.40
N GLN A 554 14.34 7.57 -0.42
CA GLN A 554 14.02 6.61 -1.47
C GLN A 554 12.89 7.14 -2.33
N GLU A 555 12.81 6.66 -3.57
CA GLU A 555 11.65 6.93 -4.42
C GLU A 555 10.39 6.39 -3.75
N VAL A 556 9.32 7.18 -3.82
CA VAL A 556 8.02 6.89 -3.25
C VAL A 556 6.94 7.28 -4.26
N TYR A 557 5.82 6.54 -4.25
CA TYR A 557 4.74 6.57 -5.25
C TYR A 557 3.37 6.86 -4.62
N ASP A 558 2.53 7.64 -5.28
CA ASP A 558 1.18 7.97 -4.82
C ASP A 558 0.16 7.91 -5.95
N PHE A 559 -1.07 7.54 -5.58
CA PHE A 559 -2.17 7.21 -6.48
C PHE A 559 -3.45 7.90 -5.99
N GLY A 560 -3.87 8.95 -6.68
CA GLY A 560 -5.19 9.53 -6.50
C GLY A 560 -6.24 8.59 -7.10
N THR A 561 -7.26 8.24 -6.33
CA THR A 561 -8.33 7.31 -6.71
C THR A 561 -9.68 7.96 -6.56
N SER A 562 -10.67 7.53 -7.33
CA SER A 562 -12.03 8.08 -7.26
C SER A 562 -12.72 7.95 -5.90
N HIS A 563 -12.29 6.99 -5.07
CA HIS A 563 -12.86 6.77 -3.74
C HIS A 563 -12.00 7.35 -2.61
N GLY A 564 -10.93 8.08 -2.92
CA GLY A 564 -10.09 8.71 -1.90
C GLY A 564 -9.20 7.72 -1.12
N ASN A 565 -9.23 6.42 -1.41
CA ASN A 565 -8.44 5.42 -0.69
C ASN A 565 -8.04 4.26 -1.60
N LEU A 566 -7.18 3.38 -1.12
CA LEU A 566 -6.76 2.14 -1.77
C LEU A 566 -6.27 1.12 -0.75
N ILE A 567 -6.19 -0.15 -1.16
CA ILE A 567 -5.66 -1.22 -0.31
C ILE A 567 -4.18 -1.46 -0.63
N THR A 568 -3.31 -1.34 0.38
CA THR A 568 -1.85 -1.44 0.27
C THR A 568 -1.30 -2.45 1.29
N ASN A 569 -0.69 -3.55 0.84
CA ASN A 569 -0.21 -4.63 1.72
C ASN A 569 -1.24 -5.08 2.78
N GLY A 570 -2.54 -5.06 2.47
CA GLY A 570 -3.63 -5.39 3.40
C GLY A 570 -4.15 -4.24 4.28
N PHE A 571 -3.47 -3.09 4.31
CA PHE A 571 -3.93 -1.87 4.98
C PHE A 571 -4.88 -1.06 4.10
N LEU A 572 -5.80 -0.34 4.72
CA LEU A 572 -6.54 0.74 4.07
C LEU A 572 -5.71 2.02 4.12
N SER A 573 -5.23 2.46 2.97
CA SER A 573 -4.51 3.73 2.81
C SER A 573 -5.41 4.80 2.23
N HIS A 574 -5.37 5.99 2.80
CA HIS A 574 -6.02 7.15 2.21
C HIS A 574 -5.12 7.73 1.10
N ASN A 575 -5.72 8.36 0.09
CA ASN A 575 -5.02 9.25 -0.82
C ASN A 575 -5.46 10.69 -0.55
N SER A 576 -4.52 11.63 -0.54
CA SER A 576 -4.81 13.00 -0.13
C SER A 576 -5.60 13.82 -1.16
N PHE A 577 -6.17 13.22 -2.22
CA PHE A 577 -6.69 13.97 -3.37
C PHE A 577 -8.10 14.53 -3.15
N ALA A 578 -9.06 13.70 -2.74
CA ALA A 578 -10.48 14.12 -2.67
C ALA A 578 -10.78 15.07 -1.50
N ILE A 579 -10.21 14.81 -0.33
CA ILE A 579 -10.37 15.66 0.88
C ILE A 579 -9.66 16.99 0.72
N HIS A 580 -8.46 17.01 0.12
CA HIS A 580 -7.79 18.27 -0.23
C HIS A 580 -8.65 19.11 -1.16
N CYS A 581 -9.33 18.50 -2.14
CA CYS A 581 -10.20 19.24 -3.06
C CYS A 581 -11.37 19.91 -2.34
N VAL A 582 -12.10 19.18 -1.48
CA VAL A 582 -13.26 19.76 -0.75
C VAL A 582 -12.82 20.78 0.30
N LYS A 583 -11.78 20.48 1.10
CA LYS A 583 -11.25 21.40 2.12
C LYS A 583 -10.73 22.73 1.55
N HIS A 584 -10.49 22.81 0.24
CA HIS A 584 -10.04 24.01 -0.45
C HIS A 584 -11.11 24.57 -1.41
N GLY A 585 -12.39 24.30 -1.13
CA GLY A 585 -13.52 24.96 -1.78
C GLY A 585 -13.97 24.37 -3.12
N MET A 586 -13.54 23.15 -3.47
CA MET A 586 -14.06 22.46 -4.66
C MET A 586 -15.50 21.99 -4.44
N SER A 587 -16.43 22.45 -5.29
CA SER A 587 -17.83 22.03 -5.22
C SER A 587 -17.99 20.52 -5.42
N ILE A 588 -18.99 19.95 -4.76
CA ILE A 588 -19.25 18.51 -4.80
C ILE A 588 -19.60 18.03 -6.20
N GLU A 589 -20.29 18.84 -7.00
CA GLU A 589 -20.65 18.45 -8.37
C GLU A 589 -19.40 18.34 -9.25
N ARG A 590 -18.38 19.18 -8.98
CA ARG A 590 -17.09 19.14 -9.67
C ARG A 590 -16.24 17.98 -9.20
N LEU A 591 -16.18 17.74 -7.89
CA LEU A 591 -15.52 16.56 -7.35
C LEU A 591 -16.21 15.27 -7.84
N GLN A 592 -17.52 15.23 -7.94
CA GLN A 592 -18.30 14.11 -8.48
C GLN A 592 -17.92 13.82 -9.93
N LYS A 593 -17.75 14.85 -10.78
CA LYS A 593 -17.31 14.71 -12.18
C LYS A 593 -15.86 14.21 -12.27
N ILE A 594 -14.96 14.67 -11.39
CA ILE A 594 -13.54 14.25 -11.36
C ILE A 594 -13.39 12.83 -10.83
N LEU A 595 -14.19 12.45 -9.82
CA LEU A 595 -14.22 11.11 -9.25
C LEU A 595 -15.09 10.13 -10.07
N GLY A 596 -15.84 10.62 -11.07
CA GLY A 596 -16.66 9.77 -11.94
C GLY A 596 -17.84 9.09 -11.24
N HIS A 597 -18.38 9.70 -10.19
CA HIS A 597 -19.52 9.18 -9.43
C HIS A 597 -20.84 9.48 -10.16
N SER A 598 -21.70 8.48 -10.33
CA SER A 598 -23.00 8.62 -11.01
C SER A 598 -24.08 9.31 -10.17
N SER A 599 -23.84 9.55 -8.87
CA SER A 599 -24.82 10.14 -7.95
C SER A 599 -24.16 11.13 -6.97
N PRO A 600 -24.75 12.32 -6.74
CA PRO A 600 -24.26 13.35 -5.80
C PRO A 600 -24.15 12.85 -4.36
N THR A 601 -25.01 11.91 -3.96
CA THR A 601 -25.08 11.34 -2.60
C THR A 601 -23.82 10.55 -2.22
N THR A 602 -22.98 10.17 -3.18
CA THR A 602 -21.70 9.47 -2.95
C THR A 602 -20.56 10.44 -2.70
N THR A 603 -20.67 11.65 -3.24
CA THR A 603 -19.68 12.71 -3.07
C THR A 603 -20.03 13.61 -1.87
N SER A 604 -21.28 13.62 -1.40
CA SER A 604 -21.73 14.32 -0.18
C SER A 604 -21.19 13.78 1.14
N VAL A 605 -20.62 12.57 1.15
CA VAL A 605 -19.88 12.06 2.31
C VAL A 605 -18.70 12.97 2.66
N TYR A 606 -18.11 13.66 1.68
CA TYR A 606 -17.01 14.61 1.90
C TYR A 606 -17.47 15.97 2.47
N LEU A 607 -18.78 16.31 2.43
CA LEU A 607 -19.34 17.52 3.07
C LEU A 607 -19.48 17.35 4.59
N GLN A 608 -19.79 16.15 5.07
CA GLN A 608 -19.95 15.90 6.52
C GLN A 608 -18.67 16.21 7.31
N PHE A 609 -17.50 16.03 6.68
CA PHE A 609 -16.20 16.38 7.25
C PHE A 609 -15.88 17.89 7.17
N SER A 610 -16.51 18.64 6.26
CA SER A 610 -16.37 20.10 6.20
C SER A 610 -17.23 20.81 7.25
N VAL A 611 -18.42 20.27 7.56
CA VAL A 611 -19.33 20.89 8.53
C VAL A 611 -18.86 20.68 9.96
N ALA A 612 -18.30 19.50 10.30
CA ALA A 612 -17.73 19.24 11.63
C ALA A 612 -16.51 20.12 11.92
N ASP A 613 -15.62 20.31 10.93
CA ASP A 613 -14.46 21.20 11.02
C ASP A 613 -14.89 22.69 11.04
N LEU A 614 -15.97 23.06 10.33
CA LEU A 614 -16.56 24.42 10.39
C LEU A 614 -17.17 24.73 11.75
N HIS A 615 -17.77 23.74 12.44
CA HIS A 615 -18.22 23.91 13.82
C HIS A 615 -17.03 24.10 14.76
N GLU A 616 -15.95 23.32 14.59
CA GLU A 616 -14.74 23.44 15.40
C GLU A 616 -14.02 24.80 15.20
N ASP A 617 -14.04 25.35 13.98
CA ASP A 617 -13.53 26.70 13.66
C ASP A 617 -14.51 27.81 14.11
N TYR A 618 -15.84 27.58 14.03
CA TYR A 618 -16.85 28.50 14.54
C TYR A 618 -16.78 28.60 16.07
N ASP A 619 -16.76 27.47 16.76
CA ASP A 619 -16.70 27.39 18.23
C ASP A 619 -15.41 28.06 18.74
N LYS A 620 -14.26 27.89 18.06
CA LYS A 620 -13.02 28.64 18.37
C LYS A 620 -13.15 30.16 18.25
N ILE A 621 -13.86 30.65 17.24
CA ILE A 621 -14.06 32.09 17.03
C ILE A 621 -14.96 32.70 18.12
N TRP A 622 -15.91 31.92 18.66
CA TRP A 622 -16.86 32.40 19.66
C TRP A 622 -16.45 32.08 21.11
N GLU A 623 -15.58 31.08 21.36
CA GLU A 623 -14.95 30.83 22.68
C GLU A 623 -13.92 31.91 23.04
N GLU A 624 -13.22 32.50 22.07
CA GLU A 624 -12.26 33.61 22.32
C GLU A 624 -12.92 34.91 22.80
N ASN A 625 -14.25 35.05 22.68
CA ASN A 625 -14.98 36.27 23.08
C ASN A 625 -15.57 36.22 24.51
N GLU A 626 -15.58 35.06 25.19
CA GLU A 626 -16.08 34.97 26.58
C GLU A 626 -14.99 35.22 27.64
N GLU A 627 -13.70 35.08 27.30
CA GLU A 627 -12.59 35.39 28.22
C GLU A 627 -12.24 36.89 28.28
N GLU A 628 -12.63 37.71 27.29
CA GLU A 628 -12.40 39.18 27.31
C GLU A 628 -13.48 39.98 28.07
N THR A 629 -14.49 39.33 28.64
CA THR A 629 -15.53 40.00 29.47
C THR A 629 -15.53 39.61 30.95
N LYS A 630 -14.52 38.86 31.40
CA LYS A 630 -14.28 38.57 32.82
C LYS A 630 -12.80 38.73 33.17
N ASP A 631 -12.32 39.97 33.21
CA ASP A 631 -11.57 40.58 34.32
C ASP A 631 -10.90 41.91 33.91
#